data_AF-A0A9W6Q7G2-F1
#
_entry.id   AF-A0A9W6Q7G2-F1
#
_cell.length_a   1.000
_cell.length_b   1.000
_cell.length_c   1.000
_cell.angle_alpha   90.00
_cell.angle_beta   90.00
_cell.angle_gamma   90.00
#
_symmetry.space_group_name_H-M   'P 1'
#
loop_
_entity.id
_entity.type
_entity.pdbx_description
1 polymer ?
#
loop_
_entity_poly.entity_id
_entity_poly.type
_entity_poly.pdbx_seq_one_letter_code
_entity_poly.pdbx_strand_id
1 'polypeptide(L)'
;MLDHLLALIADSPWGESLVLRGSMVMPAWVGAAAREPADLDWVLPPSTLVPVDPRDPYPYLADLAPVQCWPEAADGAGAYEMWRFEEFGTRGLRVRLPPEGLHWLPAAEPEEEGPHQVLRDLVERHPQVAPGIRLDPDSVRDTGSWAYWSYETAYDPDREEPDHREPGVRVALRWTAEGTGGGEVTVDFARDERLPQPPVRTAVPRAATGPGAAGPGATSVLTASRELSLAWKLLWLRADGERARAKDLYDAVLLAELCAHTLDPALLRRVLAREPGHPGTLRPADLTAPPADWAALRAEHPAVTGTADAWLARLRTALAPLLRP
;
A
#
# COMPACT_ATOMS: atom_id res chain seq x y z
N MET A 1 19.27 -4.11 -8.86
CA MET A 1 19.08 -2.85 -8.12
C MET A 1 17.95 -2.95 -7.10
N LEU A 2 16.73 -3.23 -7.56
CA LEU A 2 15.56 -3.39 -6.70
C LEU A 2 15.77 -4.43 -5.59
N ASP A 3 16.43 -5.55 -5.86
CA ASP A 3 16.80 -6.56 -4.84
C ASP A 3 17.60 -6.00 -3.66
N HIS A 4 18.54 -5.09 -3.94
CA HIS A 4 19.39 -4.48 -2.91
C HIS A 4 18.57 -3.52 -2.05
N LEU A 5 17.77 -2.66 -2.68
CA LEU A 5 16.87 -1.76 -1.96
C LEU A 5 15.82 -2.51 -1.13
N LEU A 6 15.27 -3.60 -1.68
CA LEU A 6 14.35 -4.47 -0.96
C LEU A 6 15.03 -5.06 0.28
N ALA A 7 16.26 -5.58 0.16
CA ALA A 7 17.01 -6.10 1.29
C ALA A 7 17.32 -5.02 2.34
N LEU A 8 17.76 -3.82 1.93
CA LEU A 8 18.03 -2.73 2.86
C LEU A 8 16.79 -2.30 3.65
N ILE A 9 15.64 -2.18 2.98
CA ILE A 9 14.38 -1.82 3.66
C ILE A 9 13.92 -2.96 4.57
N ALA A 10 14.01 -4.21 4.10
CA ALA A 10 13.62 -5.40 4.88
C ALA A 10 14.44 -5.57 6.16
N ASP A 11 15.75 -5.28 6.10
CA ASP A 11 16.67 -5.36 7.25
C ASP A 11 16.62 -4.12 8.16
N SER A 12 15.82 -3.11 7.81
CA SER A 12 15.62 -1.90 8.61
C SER A 12 14.41 -2.04 9.54
N PRO A 13 14.24 -1.14 10.54
CA PRO A 13 13.04 -1.09 11.37
C PRO A 13 11.72 -0.99 10.58
N TRP A 14 11.77 -0.50 9.33
CA TRP A 14 10.60 -0.41 8.45
C TRP A 14 10.16 -1.74 7.85
N GLY A 15 11.03 -2.76 7.79
CA GLY A 15 10.72 -4.05 7.18
C GLY A 15 9.55 -4.79 7.84
N GLU A 16 9.25 -4.48 9.10
CA GLU A 16 8.15 -5.05 9.88
C GLU A 16 6.89 -4.17 9.88
N SER A 17 6.97 -2.93 9.37
CA SER A 17 5.88 -1.97 9.35
C SER A 17 5.32 -1.72 7.93
N LEU A 18 6.14 -1.94 6.91
CA LEU A 18 5.76 -1.75 5.51
C LEU A 18 5.25 -3.04 4.87
N VAL A 19 4.31 -2.89 3.94
CA VAL A 19 3.72 -4.01 3.21
C VAL A 19 4.04 -3.89 1.73
N LEU A 20 4.88 -4.79 1.22
CA LEU A 20 5.27 -4.82 -0.18
C LEU A 20 4.10 -5.28 -1.05
N ARG A 21 3.96 -4.66 -2.22
CA ARG A 21 2.99 -5.02 -3.26
C ARG A 21 3.62 -4.86 -4.64
N GLY A 22 2.79 -5.00 -5.68
CA GLY A 22 3.21 -4.73 -7.04
C GLY A 22 4.09 -5.83 -7.63
N SER A 23 4.86 -5.48 -8.67
CA SER A 23 5.58 -6.49 -9.46
C SER A 23 6.71 -7.18 -8.72
N MET A 24 7.29 -6.55 -7.69
CA MET A 24 8.43 -7.13 -6.97
C MET A 24 8.09 -8.46 -6.28
N VAL A 25 6.81 -8.67 -5.93
CA VAL A 25 6.37 -9.91 -5.26
C VAL A 25 6.00 -11.02 -6.26
N MET A 26 5.71 -10.67 -7.52
CA MET A 26 5.24 -11.62 -8.52
C MET A 26 6.17 -12.83 -8.72
N PRO A 27 7.51 -12.70 -8.75
CA PRO A 27 8.41 -13.85 -8.88
C PRO A 27 8.25 -14.89 -7.77
N ALA A 28 7.86 -14.49 -6.55
CA ALA A 28 7.62 -15.41 -5.44
C ALA A 28 6.37 -16.29 -5.66
N TRP A 29 5.42 -15.82 -6.47
CA TRP A 29 4.13 -16.48 -6.67
C TRP A 29 4.03 -17.23 -7.99
N VAL A 30 4.57 -16.64 -9.07
CA VAL A 30 4.45 -17.19 -10.44
C VAL A 30 5.79 -17.49 -11.09
N GLY A 31 6.90 -17.35 -10.36
CA GLY A 31 8.24 -17.73 -10.80
C GLY A 31 8.65 -17.03 -12.09
N ALA A 32 9.18 -17.80 -13.04
CA ALA A 32 9.66 -17.29 -14.33
C ALA A 32 8.57 -16.71 -15.25
N ALA A 33 7.29 -16.89 -14.91
CA ALA A 33 6.20 -16.22 -15.61
C ALA A 33 6.05 -14.75 -15.15
N ALA A 34 6.68 -14.33 -14.05
CA ALA A 34 6.69 -12.92 -13.68
C ALA A 34 7.50 -12.12 -14.71
N ARG A 35 6.98 -10.96 -15.10
CA ARG A 35 7.77 -9.95 -15.78
C ARG A 35 8.82 -9.36 -14.82
N GLU A 36 9.87 -8.76 -15.36
CA GLU A 36 10.84 -8.03 -14.56
C GLU A 36 10.14 -6.93 -13.73
N PRO A 37 10.43 -6.84 -12.42
CA PRO A 37 9.93 -5.76 -11.59
C PRO A 37 10.45 -4.40 -12.06
N ALA A 38 9.56 -3.40 -12.07
CA ALA A 38 9.90 -2.04 -12.49
C ALA A 38 10.20 -1.13 -11.28
N ASP A 39 9.36 -1.24 -10.24
CA ASP A 39 9.36 -0.36 -9.07
C ASP A 39 9.30 -1.18 -7.78
N LEU A 40 9.65 -0.56 -6.65
CA LEU A 40 9.32 -1.06 -5.31
C LEU A 40 8.09 -0.32 -4.78
N ASP A 41 6.96 -1.01 -4.71
CA ASP A 41 5.70 -0.47 -4.22
C ASP A 41 5.45 -0.90 -2.77
N TRP A 42 5.55 0.02 -1.82
CA TRP A 42 5.23 -0.18 -0.42
C TRP A 42 3.89 0.45 -0.07
N VAL A 43 3.10 -0.24 0.73
CA VAL A 43 1.97 0.35 1.45
C VAL A 43 2.45 0.68 2.85
N LEU A 44 2.25 1.93 3.25
CA LEU A 44 2.30 2.33 4.66
C LEU A 44 0.91 2.06 5.23
N PRO A 45 0.75 1.03 6.09
CA PRO A 45 -0.51 0.85 6.78
C PRO A 45 -0.83 2.13 7.54
N PRO A 46 -2.11 2.57 7.55
CA PRO A 46 -2.48 3.69 8.39
C PRO A 46 -2.07 3.37 9.83
N SER A 47 -1.54 4.37 10.52
CA SER A 47 -1.25 4.24 11.94
C SER A 47 -2.48 3.66 12.63
N THR A 48 -2.28 2.62 13.45
CA THR A 48 -3.36 2.03 14.26
C THR A 48 -3.83 2.99 15.36
N LEU A 49 -3.14 4.13 15.48
CA LEU A 49 -3.51 5.26 16.30
C LEU A 49 -4.72 5.93 15.66
N VAL A 50 -5.89 5.74 16.29
CA VAL A 50 -7.10 6.48 15.95
C VAL A 50 -6.79 7.97 16.16
N PRO A 51 -6.91 8.83 15.14
CA PRO A 51 -6.74 10.26 15.33
C PRO A 51 -7.71 10.72 16.41
N VAL A 52 -7.21 11.53 17.35
CA VAL A 52 -8.10 12.31 18.22
C VAL A 52 -8.95 13.17 17.27
N ASP A 53 -10.28 13.08 17.39
CA ASP A 53 -11.20 13.89 16.59
C ASP A 53 -10.86 15.37 16.84
N PRO A 54 -10.45 16.15 15.81
CA PRO A 54 -10.13 17.55 15.99
C PRO A 54 -11.35 18.41 16.39
N ARG A 55 -12.58 17.89 16.23
CA ARG A 55 -13.80 18.49 16.77
C ARG A 55 -14.07 18.09 18.23
N ASP A 56 -13.43 17.04 18.72
CA ASP A 56 -13.54 16.56 20.11
C ASP A 56 -12.15 16.22 20.70
N PRO A 57 -11.27 17.24 20.88
CA PRO A 57 -9.86 17.01 21.17
C PRO A 57 -9.54 16.50 22.59
N TYR A 58 -10.53 16.34 23.49
CA TYR A 58 -10.34 15.96 24.90
C TYR A 58 -11.60 15.32 25.51
N PRO A 59 -11.52 14.48 26.57
CA PRO A 59 -10.33 14.05 27.32
C PRO A 59 -10.25 12.52 27.55
N TYR A 60 -9.28 11.87 26.91
CA TYR A 60 -8.89 10.50 27.26
C TYR A 60 -7.92 10.55 28.44
N LEU A 61 -8.35 10.12 29.63
CA LEU A 61 -7.48 10.07 30.82
C LEU A 61 -6.81 8.70 30.92
N ALA A 62 -5.50 8.69 31.21
CA ALA A 62 -4.70 7.47 31.30
C ALA A 62 -5.13 6.57 32.48
N ASP A 63 -5.63 7.15 33.56
CA ASP A 63 -6.09 6.44 34.75
C ASP A 63 -7.21 7.19 35.50
N LEU A 64 -7.74 6.54 36.54
CA LEU A 64 -8.87 7.01 37.35
C LEU A 64 -8.51 8.13 38.34
N ALA A 65 -7.24 8.38 38.66
CA ALA A 65 -6.87 9.28 39.74
C ALA A 65 -7.36 10.72 39.53
N PRO A 66 -7.26 11.32 38.33
CA PRO A 66 -7.80 12.66 38.09
C PRO A 66 -9.34 12.68 38.15
N VAL A 67 -10.03 11.60 37.74
CA VAL A 67 -11.48 11.46 37.87
C VAL A 67 -11.90 11.38 39.34
N GLN A 68 -11.13 10.68 40.18
CA GLN A 68 -11.42 10.54 41.60
C GLN A 68 -11.25 11.86 42.36
N CYS A 69 -10.29 12.68 41.94
CA CYS A 69 -10.09 13.99 42.54
C CYS A 69 -11.18 14.97 42.11
N TRP A 70 -11.61 14.93 40.84
CA TRP A 70 -12.50 15.92 40.21
C TRP A 70 -13.62 15.26 39.39
N PRO A 71 -14.52 14.48 40.02
CA PRO A 71 -15.53 13.69 39.32
C PRO A 71 -16.54 14.55 38.54
N GLU A 72 -16.83 15.75 39.04
CA GLU A 72 -17.74 16.71 38.40
C GLU A 72 -17.18 17.23 37.08
N ALA A 73 -15.87 17.51 37.01
CA ALA A 73 -15.21 17.92 35.78
C ALA A 73 -15.12 16.76 34.77
N ALA A 74 -14.88 15.54 35.25
CA ALA A 74 -14.79 14.36 34.39
C ALA A 74 -16.13 13.95 33.76
N ASP A 75 -17.25 14.19 34.45
CA ASP A 75 -18.61 13.90 33.96
C ASP A 75 -19.21 15.03 33.10
N GLY A 76 -18.41 16.05 32.78
CA GLY A 76 -18.81 17.19 31.96
C GLY A 76 -19.69 18.16 32.74
N ALA A 77 -19.11 18.88 33.71
CA ALA A 77 -19.79 19.82 34.61
C ALA A 77 -20.82 20.75 33.93
N GLY A 78 -20.56 21.20 32.69
CA GLY A 78 -21.49 22.02 31.91
C GLY A 78 -22.83 21.35 31.54
N ALA A 79 -22.94 20.02 31.65
CA ALA A 79 -24.17 19.26 31.39
C ALA A 79 -25.16 19.28 32.57
N TYR A 80 -24.69 19.56 33.79
CA TYR A 80 -25.52 19.53 35.00
C TYR A 80 -25.91 20.92 35.46
N GLU A 81 -27.20 21.12 35.73
CA GLU A 81 -27.75 22.43 36.08
C GLU A 81 -27.05 23.07 37.28
N MET A 82 -26.71 22.24 38.28
CA MET A 82 -26.08 22.63 39.53
C MET A 82 -24.61 23.03 39.39
N TRP A 83 -23.96 22.75 38.27
CA TRP A 83 -22.53 23.02 38.05
C TRP A 83 -22.25 24.02 36.91
N ARG A 84 -23.30 24.57 36.28
CA ARG A 84 -23.18 25.52 35.16
C ARG A 84 -22.39 26.80 35.49
N PHE A 85 -22.31 27.19 36.77
CA PHE A 85 -21.56 28.38 37.20
C PHE A 85 -20.06 28.12 37.42
N GLU A 86 -19.65 26.85 37.50
CA GLU A 86 -18.27 26.37 37.64
C GLU A 86 -18.00 25.36 36.51
N GLU A 87 -18.04 25.83 35.27
CA GLU A 87 -18.07 24.98 34.05
C GLU A 87 -16.75 24.22 33.77
N PHE A 88 -15.67 24.47 34.54
CA PHE A 88 -14.32 23.88 34.45
C PHE A 88 -13.71 23.79 33.03
N GLY A 89 -14.28 24.50 32.04
CA GLY A 89 -13.86 24.44 30.64
C GLY A 89 -14.22 23.12 29.93
N THR A 90 -15.07 22.29 30.52
CA THR A 90 -15.40 20.93 30.03
C THR A 90 -16.35 20.94 28.83
N ARG A 91 -17.14 22.00 28.66
CA ARG A 91 -18.21 22.16 27.67
C ARG A 91 -19.24 21.04 27.69
N GLY A 92 -19.41 20.38 28.83
CA GLY A 92 -20.29 19.21 28.98
C GLY A 92 -19.73 17.92 28.36
N LEU A 93 -18.47 17.91 27.91
CA LEU A 93 -17.81 16.71 27.40
C LEU A 93 -17.39 15.79 28.55
N ARG A 94 -17.58 14.49 28.35
CA ARG A 94 -17.27 13.45 29.35
C ARG A 94 -15.93 12.79 29.05
N VAL A 95 -15.13 12.60 30.09
CA VAL A 95 -13.91 11.80 30.04
C VAL A 95 -14.22 10.37 29.62
N ARG A 96 -13.34 9.78 28.80
CA ARG A 96 -13.31 8.34 28.56
C ARG A 96 -12.08 7.70 29.16
N LEU A 97 -12.30 6.69 30.00
CA LEU A 97 -11.24 5.84 30.54
C LEU A 97 -10.98 4.67 29.59
N PRO A 98 -9.75 4.13 29.58
CA PRO A 98 -9.49 2.89 28.87
C PRO A 98 -10.25 1.74 29.56
N PRO A 99 -10.64 0.67 28.83
CA PRO A 99 -11.17 -0.53 29.45
C PRO A 99 -10.21 -1.12 30.50
N GLU A 100 -10.74 -1.88 31.44
CA GLU A 100 -9.94 -2.47 32.53
C GLU A 100 -8.74 -3.27 32.01
N GLY A 101 -7.54 -2.97 32.53
CA GLY A 101 -6.29 -3.59 32.11
C GLY A 101 -5.65 -2.99 30.85
N LEU A 102 -6.26 -1.96 30.23
CA LEU A 102 -5.71 -1.25 29.07
C LEU A 102 -5.30 0.19 29.43
N HIS A 103 -4.45 0.81 28.61
CA HIS A 103 -4.04 2.20 28.73
C HIS A 103 -4.09 2.88 27.36
N TRP A 104 -4.40 4.19 27.35
CA TRP A 104 -4.26 5.00 26.13
C TRP A 104 -2.79 5.15 25.80
N LEU A 105 -2.42 4.87 24.56
CA LEU A 105 -1.09 5.17 24.04
C LEU A 105 -1.17 6.54 23.33
N PRO A 106 -0.33 7.52 23.70
CA PRO A 106 -0.20 8.71 22.88
C PRO A 106 0.20 8.26 21.48
N ALA A 107 -0.40 8.88 20.46
CA ALA A 107 0.07 8.68 19.11
C ALA A 107 1.58 8.99 19.10
N ALA A 108 2.40 8.05 18.62
CA ALA A 108 3.76 8.39 18.25
C ALA A 108 3.64 9.61 17.35
N GLU A 109 4.36 10.69 17.68
CA GLU A 109 4.41 11.84 16.79
C GLU A 109 4.72 11.32 15.39
N PRO A 110 4.01 11.78 14.34
CA PRO A 110 4.27 11.33 12.98
C PRO A 110 5.78 11.43 12.76
N GLU A 111 6.40 10.32 12.35
CA GLU A 111 7.86 10.21 12.19
C GLU A 111 8.38 11.52 11.56
N GLU A 112 9.24 12.25 12.29
CA GLU A 112 9.77 13.56 11.84
C GLU A 112 10.52 13.43 10.50
N GLU A 113 10.96 12.21 10.16
CA GLU A 113 11.69 11.86 8.94
C GLU A 113 10.78 11.19 7.91
N GLY A 114 10.67 11.79 6.73
CA GLY A 114 9.90 11.20 5.64
C GLY A 114 10.60 9.98 5.02
N PRO A 115 9.88 9.17 4.20
CA PRO A 115 10.44 7.97 3.56
C PRO A 115 11.71 8.21 2.73
N HIS A 116 11.89 9.42 2.23
CA HIS A 116 13.09 9.79 1.49
C HIS A 116 14.33 9.98 2.39
N GLN A 117 14.18 10.49 3.63
CA GLN A 117 15.30 10.55 4.60
C GLN A 117 15.75 9.15 4.98
N VAL A 118 14.81 8.27 5.37
CA VAL A 118 15.15 6.90 5.76
C VAL A 118 15.84 6.15 4.62
N LEU A 119 15.35 6.29 3.39
CA LEU A 119 15.98 5.69 2.23
C LEU A 119 17.38 6.25 1.98
N ARG A 120 17.57 7.57 2.10
CA ARG A 120 18.89 8.22 2.01
C ARG A 120 19.86 7.62 3.03
N ASP A 121 19.46 7.50 4.28
CA ASP A 121 20.32 6.99 5.37
C ASP A 121 20.68 5.51 5.21
N LEU A 122 19.75 4.70 4.69
CA LEU A 122 20.03 3.30 4.35
C LEU A 122 21.04 3.20 3.20
N VAL A 123 20.86 4.03 2.17
CA VAL A 123 21.74 4.06 1.00
C VAL A 123 23.11 4.63 1.33
N GLU A 124 23.21 5.64 2.19
CA GLU A 124 24.48 6.21 2.64
C GLU A 124 25.33 5.18 3.39
N ARG A 125 24.69 4.36 4.23
CA ARG A 125 25.36 3.26 4.94
C ARG A 125 25.73 2.09 4.04
N HIS A 126 24.92 1.80 3.03
CA HIS A 126 25.09 0.64 2.15
C HIS A 126 24.97 0.99 0.65
N PRO A 127 25.85 1.87 0.12
CA PRO A 127 25.70 2.38 -1.25
C PRO A 127 26.10 1.38 -2.32
N GLN A 128 26.88 0.36 -1.98
CA GLN A 128 27.38 -0.62 -2.94
C GLN A 128 26.39 -1.77 -3.13
N VAL A 129 25.97 -1.97 -4.37
CA VAL A 129 24.96 -2.96 -4.78
C VAL A 129 25.63 -4.25 -5.25
N ALA A 130 26.67 -4.08 -6.05
CA ALA A 130 27.52 -5.12 -6.59
C ALA A 130 28.90 -4.52 -6.92
N PRO A 131 29.93 -5.31 -7.23
CA PRO A 131 31.19 -4.77 -7.73
C PRO A 131 30.95 -3.84 -8.93
N GLY A 132 31.42 -2.59 -8.83
CA GLY A 132 31.25 -1.57 -9.88
C GLY A 132 29.85 -0.95 -10.00
N ILE A 133 28.87 -1.33 -9.16
CA ILE A 133 27.51 -0.76 -9.16
C ILE A 133 27.21 -0.11 -7.80
N ARG A 134 26.88 1.19 -7.82
CA ARG A 134 26.64 1.97 -6.59
C ARG A 134 25.41 2.86 -6.71
N LEU A 135 24.68 3.02 -5.62
CA LEU A 135 23.63 4.01 -5.43
C LEU A 135 24.25 5.35 -5.02
N ASP A 136 23.63 6.45 -5.47
CA ASP A 136 24.00 7.82 -5.11
C ASP A 136 23.05 8.36 -4.02
N PRO A 137 23.45 8.39 -2.73
CA PRO A 137 22.59 8.86 -1.65
C PRO A 137 22.20 10.33 -1.79
N ASP A 138 23.04 11.16 -2.42
CA ASP A 138 22.76 12.59 -2.60
C ASP A 138 21.75 12.86 -3.72
N SER A 139 21.45 11.85 -4.55
CA SER A 139 20.43 11.92 -5.58
C SER A 139 19.02 11.58 -5.10
N VAL A 140 18.87 11.13 -3.84
CA VAL A 140 17.59 10.74 -3.25
C VAL A 140 16.69 11.98 -3.17
N ARG A 141 15.57 11.94 -3.88
CA ARG A 141 14.62 13.05 -3.96
C ARG A 141 13.19 12.56 -3.93
N ASP A 142 12.34 13.32 -3.24
CA ASP A 142 10.90 13.24 -3.44
C ASP A 142 10.58 13.81 -4.83
N THR A 143 9.90 13.01 -5.64
CA THR A 143 9.49 13.39 -7.00
C THR A 143 8.05 13.86 -7.09
N GLY A 144 7.36 13.89 -5.95
CA GLY A 144 6.00 14.40 -5.80
C GLY A 144 5.09 13.44 -5.05
N SER A 145 3.99 14.00 -4.59
CA SER A 145 2.87 13.26 -4.03
C SER A 145 2.04 12.64 -5.15
N TRP A 146 1.72 11.37 -5.07
CA TRP A 146 0.87 10.67 -6.02
C TRP A 146 -0.24 9.93 -5.25
N ALA A 147 -1.40 9.76 -5.86
CA ALA A 147 -2.48 8.98 -5.25
C ALA A 147 -2.95 7.94 -6.26
N TYR A 148 -3.20 6.71 -5.81
CA TYR A 148 -3.91 5.74 -6.65
C TYR A 148 -5.36 6.18 -6.89
N TRP A 149 -5.88 7.04 -6.02
CA TRP A 149 -7.21 7.66 -6.15
C TRP A 149 -7.06 9.14 -6.49
N SER A 150 -7.51 9.56 -7.67
CA SER A 150 -7.52 10.99 -8.00
C SER A 150 -8.61 11.73 -7.18
N TYR A 151 -8.32 12.98 -6.81
CA TYR A 151 -9.29 13.89 -6.16
C TYR A 151 -10.61 14.01 -6.93
N GLU A 152 -10.60 13.86 -8.27
CA GLU A 152 -11.81 13.88 -9.09
C GLU A 152 -12.73 12.69 -8.82
N THR A 153 -12.20 11.54 -8.41
CA THR A 153 -13.00 10.38 -8.02
C THR A 153 -13.49 10.48 -6.59
N ALA A 154 -12.72 11.04 -5.65
CA ALA A 154 -13.09 11.13 -4.23
C ALA A 154 -14.23 12.13 -3.90
N TYR A 155 -14.72 12.88 -4.89
CA TYR A 155 -15.87 13.79 -4.71
C TYR A 155 -17.18 13.00 -4.73
N ASP A 156 -17.66 12.66 -3.53
CA ASP A 156 -18.99 12.10 -3.28
C ASP A 156 -19.88 13.23 -2.72
N PRO A 157 -20.84 13.78 -3.49
CA PRO A 157 -21.67 14.90 -3.05
C PRO A 157 -22.61 14.54 -1.89
N ASP A 158 -22.81 13.24 -1.62
CA ASP A 158 -23.65 12.73 -0.53
C ASP A 158 -22.84 12.42 0.76
N ARG A 159 -21.51 12.61 0.75
CA ARG A 159 -20.67 12.52 1.96
C ARG A 159 -20.42 13.91 2.55
N GLU A 160 -20.74 14.06 3.84
CA GLU A 160 -20.54 15.31 4.60
C GLU A 160 -19.05 15.71 4.77
N GLU A 161 -18.11 14.77 4.60
CA GLU A 161 -16.67 15.05 4.62
C GLU A 161 -15.91 14.41 3.44
N PRO A 162 -14.99 15.16 2.80
CA PRO A 162 -14.03 14.58 1.86
C PRO A 162 -13.19 13.52 2.56
N ASP A 163 -12.92 12.40 1.88
CA ASP A 163 -11.90 11.46 2.33
C ASP A 163 -10.52 12.14 2.17
N HIS A 164 -10.09 12.88 3.20
CA HIS A 164 -8.79 13.54 3.27
C HIS A 164 -7.68 12.49 3.42
N ARG A 165 -7.43 11.71 2.35
CA ARG A 165 -6.30 10.78 2.33
C ARG A 165 -5.04 11.56 2.00
N GLU A 166 -3.99 11.30 2.78
CA GLU A 166 -2.67 11.75 2.43
C GLU A 166 -2.22 11.04 1.15
N PRO A 167 -1.77 11.77 0.13
CA PRO A 167 -1.20 11.16 -1.06
C PRO A 167 0.07 10.37 -0.69
N GLY A 168 0.33 9.30 -1.44
CA GLY A 168 1.58 8.57 -1.38
C GLY A 168 2.78 9.40 -1.81
N VAL A 169 3.98 8.93 -1.46
CA VAL A 169 5.26 9.58 -1.77
C VAL A 169 6.01 8.73 -2.78
N ARG A 170 6.59 9.35 -3.82
CA ARG A 170 7.49 8.67 -4.77
C ARG A 170 8.91 9.19 -4.59
N VAL A 171 9.81 8.30 -4.21
CA VAL A 171 11.22 8.59 -4.06
C VAL A 171 11.98 8.05 -5.26
N ALA A 172 12.83 8.87 -5.86
CA ALA A 172 13.73 8.46 -6.92
C ALA A 172 15.18 8.64 -6.48
N LEU A 173 16.06 7.73 -6.93
CA LEU A 173 17.50 7.82 -6.72
C LEU A 173 18.27 7.24 -7.90
N ARG A 174 19.45 7.80 -8.13
CA ARG A 174 20.35 7.39 -9.19
C ARG A 174 21.23 6.25 -8.74
N TRP A 175 21.59 5.41 -9.70
CA TRP A 175 22.64 4.41 -9.57
C TRP A 175 23.66 4.62 -10.67
N THR A 176 24.89 4.21 -10.41
CA THR A 176 26.00 4.26 -11.36
C THR A 176 26.56 2.86 -11.54
N ALA A 177 26.91 2.51 -12.78
CA ALA A 177 27.69 1.33 -13.08
C ALA A 177 28.92 1.71 -13.89
N GLU A 178 30.07 1.15 -13.54
CA GLU A 178 31.30 1.34 -14.29
C GLU A 178 31.12 0.90 -15.76
N GLY A 179 31.51 1.78 -16.68
CA GLY A 179 31.57 1.49 -18.12
C GLY A 179 30.25 1.51 -18.90
N THR A 180 29.08 1.52 -18.24
CA THR A 180 27.76 1.46 -18.92
C THR A 180 26.91 2.70 -18.75
N GLY A 181 27.30 3.61 -17.85
CA GLY A 181 26.46 4.74 -17.46
C GLY A 181 25.43 4.31 -16.41
N GLY A 182 24.98 5.27 -15.62
CA GLY A 182 24.02 5.04 -14.56
C GLY A 182 22.56 5.00 -15.03
N GLY A 183 21.66 4.87 -14.08
CA GLY A 183 20.21 4.99 -14.28
C GLY A 183 19.51 5.57 -13.06
N GLU A 184 18.18 5.57 -13.09
CA GLU A 184 17.33 5.96 -11.96
C GLU A 184 16.50 4.75 -11.54
N VAL A 185 16.18 4.66 -10.25
CA VAL A 185 15.27 3.68 -9.67
C VAL A 185 14.26 4.39 -8.78
N THR A 186 13.04 3.88 -8.75
CA THR A 186 11.87 4.45 -8.09
C THR A 186 11.37 3.54 -6.96
N VAL A 187 11.05 4.15 -5.83
CA VAL A 187 10.44 3.52 -4.65
C VAL A 187 9.20 4.31 -4.27
N ASP A 188 8.07 3.62 -4.22
CA ASP A 188 6.75 4.18 -4.00
C ASP A 188 6.23 3.81 -2.62
N PHE A 189 5.65 4.78 -1.92
CA PHE A 189 5.11 4.66 -0.57
C PHE A 189 3.65 5.12 -0.58
N ALA A 190 2.73 4.19 -0.78
CA ALA A 190 1.30 4.45 -0.79
C ALA A 190 0.76 4.65 0.64
N ARG A 191 0.09 5.79 0.88
CA ARG A 191 -0.61 6.11 2.15
C ARG A 191 -2.13 6.01 2.03
N ASP A 192 -2.65 6.05 0.81
CA ASP A 192 -4.07 6.03 0.47
C ASP A 192 -4.64 4.61 0.25
N GLU A 193 -3.79 3.59 0.40
CA GLU A 193 -4.12 2.18 0.19
C GLU A 193 -4.51 1.49 1.51
N ARG A 194 -5.69 0.88 1.57
CA ARG A 194 -6.14 0.09 2.72
C ARG A 194 -5.77 -1.37 2.56
N LEU A 195 -5.41 -2.00 3.68
CA LEU A 195 -5.16 -3.43 3.79
C LEU A 195 -6.37 -4.12 4.45
N PRO A 196 -7.39 -4.56 3.68
CA PRO A 196 -8.59 -5.23 4.21
C PRO A 196 -8.31 -6.65 4.75
N GLN A 197 -7.09 -7.14 4.58
CA GLN A 197 -6.56 -8.36 5.17
C GLN A 197 -5.21 -8.07 5.81
N PRO A 198 -4.82 -8.82 6.86
CA PRO A 198 -3.48 -8.76 7.40
C PRO A 198 -2.43 -9.06 6.32
N PRO A 199 -1.25 -8.42 6.37
CA PRO A 199 -0.15 -8.77 5.48
C PRO A 199 0.35 -10.18 5.76
N VAL A 200 0.94 -10.80 4.75
CA VAL A 200 1.52 -12.14 4.80
C VAL A 200 3.03 -12.07 4.64
N ARG A 201 3.78 -12.92 5.34
CA ARG A 201 5.23 -12.99 5.16
C ARG A 201 5.54 -13.79 3.91
N THR A 202 6.25 -13.19 2.96
CA THR A 202 6.62 -13.80 1.68
C THR A 202 8.13 -13.75 1.50
N ALA A 203 8.71 -14.86 1.06
CA ALA A 203 10.10 -14.94 0.67
C ALA A 203 10.22 -14.55 -0.81
N VAL A 204 10.69 -13.33 -1.09
CA VAL A 204 10.89 -12.82 -2.45
C VAL A 204 12.24 -13.30 -2.97
N PRO A 205 12.28 -14.10 -4.05
CA PRO A 205 13.55 -14.56 -4.63
C PRO A 205 14.41 -13.38 -5.08
N ARG A 206 15.69 -13.38 -4.71
CA ARG A 206 16.67 -12.43 -5.25
C ARG A 206 17.19 -12.93 -6.58
N ALA A 207 17.46 -12.03 -7.52
CA ALA A 207 18.13 -12.38 -8.76
C ALA A 207 19.51 -12.98 -8.45
N ALA A 208 19.89 -14.04 -9.16
CA ALA A 208 21.19 -14.65 -8.99
C ALA A 208 22.29 -13.67 -9.44
N THR A 209 23.11 -13.18 -8.51
CA THR A 209 24.21 -12.27 -8.81
C THR A 209 25.47 -13.06 -9.19
N GLY A 210 25.63 -13.34 -10.48
CA GLY A 210 26.90 -13.81 -11.07
C GLY A 210 27.26 -15.30 -10.84
N PRO A 211 28.26 -15.81 -11.57
CA PRO A 211 28.70 -17.20 -11.46
C PRO A 211 29.42 -17.42 -10.12
N GLY A 212 28.86 -18.28 -9.26
CA GLY A 212 29.46 -18.68 -7.98
C GLY A 212 28.84 -18.05 -6.73
N ALA A 213 27.79 -17.22 -6.85
CA ALA A 213 26.99 -16.82 -5.69
C ALA A 213 26.36 -18.06 -5.04
N ALA A 214 26.39 -18.12 -3.70
CA ALA A 214 25.53 -19.04 -2.95
C ALA A 214 24.11 -18.92 -3.52
N GLY A 215 23.45 -20.05 -3.78
CA GLY A 215 22.22 -20.15 -4.56
C GLY A 215 21.16 -19.09 -4.23
N PRO A 216 20.16 -18.87 -5.10
CA PRO A 216 19.28 -17.71 -5.04
C PRO A 216 18.70 -17.52 -3.63
N GLY A 217 19.25 -16.54 -2.90
CA GLY A 217 18.70 -16.17 -1.60
C GLY A 217 17.33 -15.55 -1.78
N ALA A 218 16.56 -15.47 -0.70
CA ALA A 218 15.29 -14.75 -0.71
C ALA A 218 15.31 -13.67 0.37
N THR A 219 14.65 -12.55 0.10
CA THR A 219 14.38 -11.51 1.10
C THR A 219 12.99 -11.77 1.67
N SER A 220 12.90 -12.01 2.98
CA SER A 220 11.61 -12.20 3.66
C SER A 220 11.03 -10.86 4.05
N VAL A 221 9.83 -10.54 3.57
CA VAL A 221 9.14 -9.27 3.85
C VAL A 221 7.64 -9.50 4.07
N LEU A 222 6.99 -8.54 4.72
CA LEU A 222 5.52 -8.47 4.73
C LEU A 222 5.02 -8.02 3.35
N THR A 223 4.01 -8.72 2.84
CA THR A 223 3.41 -8.42 1.53
C THR A 223 1.89 -8.43 1.60
N ALA A 224 1.25 -7.80 0.63
CA ALA A 224 -0.15 -8.11 0.33
C ALA A 224 -0.27 -9.60 -0.05
N SER A 225 -1.43 -10.21 0.23
CA SER A 225 -1.71 -11.55 -0.29
C SER A 225 -1.83 -11.52 -1.81
N ARG A 226 -1.65 -12.68 -2.46
CA ARG A 226 -1.91 -12.83 -3.90
C ARG A 226 -3.37 -12.53 -4.24
N GLU A 227 -4.30 -12.90 -3.36
CA GLU A 227 -5.74 -12.64 -3.50
C GLU A 227 -6.05 -11.13 -3.43
N LEU A 228 -5.45 -10.40 -2.48
CA LEU A 228 -5.59 -8.94 -2.39
C LEU A 228 -4.94 -8.25 -3.60
N SER A 229 -3.77 -8.74 -4.04
CA SER A 229 -3.09 -8.22 -5.23
C SER A 229 -3.93 -8.42 -6.49
N LEU A 230 -4.60 -9.56 -6.64
CA LEU A 230 -5.56 -9.81 -7.72
C LEU A 230 -6.72 -8.81 -7.63
N ALA A 231 -7.33 -8.64 -6.45
CA ALA A 231 -8.45 -7.72 -6.27
C ALA A 231 -8.11 -6.27 -6.67
N TRP A 232 -6.90 -5.80 -6.35
CA TRP A 232 -6.43 -4.48 -6.80
C TRP A 232 -6.22 -4.39 -8.30
N LYS A 233 -5.64 -5.43 -8.93
CA LYS A 233 -5.48 -5.45 -10.39
C LYS A 233 -6.83 -5.40 -11.10
N LEU A 234 -7.84 -6.12 -10.59
CA LEU A 234 -9.20 -6.07 -11.12
C LEU A 234 -9.85 -4.70 -10.95
N LEU A 235 -9.64 -4.07 -9.79
CA LEU A 235 -10.09 -2.71 -9.54
C LEU A 235 -9.49 -1.73 -10.57
N TRP A 236 -8.18 -1.77 -10.78
CA TRP A 236 -7.49 -0.87 -11.72
C TRP A 236 -7.90 -1.11 -13.17
N LEU A 237 -7.95 -2.36 -13.61
CA LEU A 237 -8.42 -2.71 -14.95
C LEU A 237 -9.82 -2.14 -15.24
N ARG A 238 -10.72 -2.20 -14.25
CA ARG A 238 -12.05 -1.60 -14.37
C ARG A 238 -11.99 -0.07 -14.35
N ALA A 239 -11.34 0.52 -13.34
CA ALA A 239 -11.34 1.96 -13.13
C ALA A 239 -10.66 2.72 -14.28
N ASP A 240 -9.60 2.14 -14.85
CA ASP A 240 -8.90 2.72 -15.98
C ASP A 240 -9.63 2.47 -17.31
N GLY A 241 -10.38 1.36 -17.42
CA GLY A 241 -11.12 1.00 -18.63
C GLY A 241 -10.22 0.94 -19.85
N GLU A 242 -10.50 1.77 -20.86
CA GLU A 242 -9.67 1.88 -22.07
C GLU A 242 -8.24 2.39 -21.80
N ARG A 243 -7.98 3.02 -20.65
CA ARG A 243 -6.65 3.49 -20.23
C ARG A 243 -5.84 2.43 -19.49
N ALA A 244 -6.43 1.24 -19.25
CA ALA A 244 -5.76 0.15 -18.56
C ALA A 244 -4.45 -0.21 -19.25
N ARG A 245 -3.41 -0.48 -18.46
CA ARG A 245 -2.08 -0.84 -18.98
C ARG A 245 -1.95 -2.33 -19.20
N ALA A 246 -1.19 -2.72 -20.21
CA ALA A 246 -0.91 -4.11 -20.56
C ALA A 246 -0.27 -4.89 -19.40
N LYS A 247 0.59 -4.23 -18.61
CA LYS A 247 1.23 -4.84 -17.43
C LYS A 247 0.21 -5.26 -16.37
N ASP A 248 -0.88 -4.49 -16.20
CA ASP A 248 -1.91 -4.78 -15.21
C ASP A 248 -2.81 -5.93 -15.67
N LEU A 249 -3.13 -6.00 -16.97
CA LEU A 249 -3.82 -7.16 -17.55
C LEU A 249 -2.97 -8.43 -17.42
N TYR A 250 -1.68 -8.33 -17.73
CA TYR A 250 -0.74 -9.44 -17.64
C TYR A 250 -0.65 -9.99 -16.21
N ASP A 251 -0.37 -9.12 -15.23
CA ASP A 251 -0.27 -9.49 -13.82
C ASP A 251 -1.62 -10.06 -13.32
N ALA A 252 -2.76 -9.47 -13.72
CA ALA A 252 -4.09 -9.94 -13.34
C ALA A 252 -4.38 -11.36 -13.85
N VAL A 253 -4.01 -11.69 -15.09
CA VAL A 253 -4.21 -13.04 -15.64
C VAL A 253 -3.40 -14.06 -14.86
N LEU A 254 -2.12 -13.77 -14.60
CA LEU A 254 -1.26 -14.68 -13.84
C LEU A 254 -1.78 -14.91 -12.42
N LEU A 255 -2.22 -13.84 -11.75
CA LEU A 255 -2.82 -13.94 -10.42
C LEU A 255 -4.17 -14.66 -10.45
N ALA A 256 -5.01 -14.42 -11.44
CA ALA A 256 -6.32 -15.06 -11.55
C ALA A 256 -6.18 -16.57 -11.78
N GLU A 257 -5.31 -16.98 -12.69
CA GLU A 257 -5.00 -18.41 -12.92
C GLU A 257 -4.42 -19.07 -11.66
N LEU A 258 -3.65 -18.32 -10.87
CA LEU A 258 -3.06 -18.83 -9.62
C LEU A 258 -4.06 -18.93 -8.46
N CYS A 259 -4.90 -17.91 -8.24
CA CYS A 259 -5.62 -17.75 -6.96
C CYS A 259 -7.08 -17.25 -7.07
N ALA A 260 -7.67 -17.11 -8.27
CA ALA A 260 -9.08 -16.70 -8.37
C ALA A 260 -10.02 -17.68 -7.65
N HIS A 261 -9.67 -18.97 -7.60
CA HIS A 261 -10.46 -20.00 -6.92
C HIS A 261 -10.40 -19.92 -5.38
N THR A 262 -9.41 -19.22 -4.81
CA THR A 262 -9.28 -18.96 -3.36
C THR A 262 -9.66 -17.54 -2.97
N LEU A 263 -9.93 -16.65 -3.94
CA LEU A 263 -10.30 -15.27 -3.69
C LEU A 263 -11.69 -15.20 -3.02
N ASP A 264 -11.71 -14.70 -1.78
CA ASP A 264 -12.95 -14.44 -1.04
C ASP A 264 -13.78 -13.35 -1.75
N PRO A 265 -15.04 -13.64 -2.16
CA PRO A 265 -15.92 -12.64 -2.75
C PRO A 265 -16.16 -11.42 -1.85
N ALA A 266 -16.12 -11.56 -0.52
CA ALA A 266 -16.23 -10.43 0.40
C ALA A 266 -14.98 -9.53 0.38
N LEU A 267 -13.78 -10.11 0.18
CA LEU A 267 -12.57 -9.32 -0.06
C LEU A 267 -12.69 -8.51 -1.35
N LEU A 268 -13.05 -9.17 -2.45
CA LEU A 268 -13.21 -8.51 -3.75
C LEU A 268 -14.24 -7.38 -3.66
N ARG A 269 -15.40 -7.61 -3.04
CA ARG A 269 -16.41 -6.57 -2.82
C ARG A 269 -15.88 -5.39 -2.02
N ARG A 270 -15.14 -5.64 -0.93
CA ARG A 270 -14.54 -4.57 -0.11
C ARG A 270 -13.53 -3.73 -0.90
N VAL A 271 -12.71 -4.35 -1.74
CA VAL A 271 -11.74 -3.63 -2.58
C VAL A 271 -12.44 -2.83 -3.67
N LEU A 272 -13.43 -3.41 -4.35
CA LEU A 272 -14.16 -2.75 -5.44
C LEU A 272 -15.12 -1.64 -4.97
N ALA A 273 -15.68 -1.77 -3.77
CA ALA A 273 -16.54 -0.73 -3.17
C ALA A 273 -15.76 0.55 -2.80
N ARG A 274 -14.43 0.55 -2.97
CA ARG A 274 -13.60 1.73 -2.79
C ARG A 274 -13.72 2.71 -3.94
N GLU A 275 -14.14 2.26 -5.12
CA GLU A 275 -14.46 3.18 -6.20
C GLU A 275 -15.80 3.86 -5.89
N PRO A 276 -15.82 5.20 -5.80
CA PRO A 276 -17.04 5.95 -5.51
C PRO A 276 -18.14 5.68 -6.54
N GLY A 277 -19.37 5.56 -6.06
CA GLY A 277 -20.52 5.18 -6.89
C GLY A 277 -20.59 3.70 -7.29
N HIS A 278 -19.63 2.86 -6.87
CA HIS A 278 -19.59 1.46 -7.27
C HIS A 278 -20.13 0.50 -6.20
N PRO A 279 -21.07 -0.41 -6.52
CA PRO A 279 -21.65 -1.37 -5.57
C PRO A 279 -20.72 -2.55 -5.19
N GLY A 280 -19.40 -2.41 -5.35
CA GLY A 280 -18.42 -3.47 -5.13
C GLY A 280 -18.55 -4.74 -5.99
N THR A 281 -19.32 -4.74 -7.08
CA THR A 281 -19.58 -5.97 -7.89
C THR A 281 -18.81 -5.95 -9.22
N LEU A 282 -17.93 -6.93 -9.47
CA LEU A 282 -17.28 -7.05 -10.78
C LEU A 282 -18.20 -7.74 -11.78
N ARG A 283 -18.43 -7.12 -12.94
CA ARG A 283 -19.21 -7.69 -14.05
C ARG A 283 -18.28 -8.10 -15.18
N PRO A 284 -18.63 -9.12 -15.99
CA PRO A 284 -17.85 -9.46 -17.18
C PRO A 284 -17.70 -8.30 -18.18
N ALA A 285 -18.66 -7.38 -18.22
CA ALA A 285 -18.64 -6.18 -19.07
C ALA A 285 -17.62 -5.12 -18.61
N ASP A 286 -17.11 -5.23 -17.38
CA ASP A 286 -16.11 -4.31 -16.83
C ASP A 286 -14.70 -4.62 -17.37
N LEU A 287 -14.52 -5.77 -18.02
CA LEU A 287 -13.25 -6.27 -18.55
C LEU A 287 -13.33 -6.40 -20.07
N THR A 288 -13.48 -5.28 -20.78
CA THR A 288 -13.86 -5.29 -22.21
C THR A 288 -12.82 -4.76 -23.18
N ALA A 289 -11.95 -3.83 -22.77
CA ALA A 289 -10.98 -3.23 -23.68
C ALA A 289 -9.58 -3.87 -23.53
N PRO A 290 -8.97 -4.41 -24.60
CA PRO A 290 -7.56 -4.77 -24.57
C PRO A 290 -6.69 -3.51 -24.44
N PRO A 291 -5.65 -3.53 -23.59
CA PRO A 291 -4.71 -2.41 -23.45
C PRO A 291 -4.01 -2.04 -24.75
N ALA A 292 -3.97 -0.73 -25.06
CA ALA A 292 -3.34 -0.22 -26.28
C ALA A 292 -1.81 -0.42 -26.31
N ASP A 293 -1.16 -0.54 -25.15
CA ASP A 293 0.29 -0.70 -25.00
C ASP A 293 0.76 -2.17 -25.04
N TRP A 294 -0.10 -3.12 -25.46
CA TRP A 294 0.24 -4.55 -25.50
C TRP A 294 1.48 -4.87 -26.35
N ALA A 295 1.65 -4.17 -27.48
CA ALA A 295 2.81 -4.35 -28.35
C ALA A 295 4.12 -3.93 -27.66
N ALA A 296 4.08 -2.87 -26.85
CA ALA A 296 5.23 -2.40 -26.08
C ALA A 296 5.60 -3.41 -24.99
N LEU A 297 4.61 -3.92 -24.23
CA LEU A 297 4.83 -4.96 -23.23
C LEU A 297 5.52 -6.20 -23.83
N ARG A 298 5.09 -6.64 -25.01
CA ARG A 298 5.69 -7.80 -25.69
C ARG A 298 7.12 -7.54 -26.17
N ALA A 299 7.44 -6.30 -26.53
CA ALA A 299 8.80 -5.94 -26.92
C ALA A 299 9.76 -5.99 -25.71
N GLU A 300 9.28 -5.58 -24.54
CA GLU A 300 10.03 -5.60 -23.27
C GLU A 300 10.08 -7.00 -22.65
N HIS A 301 9.05 -7.81 -22.86
CA HIS A 301 8.93 -9.16 -22.32
C HIS A 301 8.57 -10.19 -23.41
N PRO A 302 9.57 -10.67 -24.19
CA PRO A 302 9.32 -11.57 -25.33
C PRO A 302 8.67 -12.91 -24.97
N ALA A 303 8.74 -13.33 -23.71
CA ALA A 303 8.04 -14.51 -23.19
C ALA A 303 6.50 -14.34 -23.23
N VAL A 304 6.00 -13.11 -23.33
CA VAL A 304 4.57 -12.80 -23.47
C VAL A 304 4.14 -13.07 -24.92
N THR A 305 3.47 -14.21 -25.11
CA THR A 305 2.94 -14.63 -26.41
C THR A 305 1.44 -14.35 -26.55
N GLY A 306 0.97 -14.16 -27.78
CA GLY A 306 -0.45 -13.98 -28.09
C GLY A 306 -0.93 -12.51 -28.10
N THR A 307 -2.22 -12.33 -28.34
CA THR A 307 -2.88 -11.01 -28.42
C THR A 307 -3.46 -10.58 -27.07
N ALA A 308 -3.65 -9.28 -26.87
CA ALA A 308 -4.32 -8.75 -25.68
C ALA A 308 -5.72 -9.36 -25.50
N ASP A 309 -6.47 -9.58 -26.58
CA ASP A 309 -7.79 -10.24 -26.54
C ASP A 309 -7.71 -11.67 -26.01
N ALA A 310 -6.67 -12.43 -26.39
CA ALA A 310 -6.47 -13.79 -25.89
C ALA A 310 -6.18 -13.79 -24.38
N TRP A 311 -5.42 -12.81 -23.90
CA TRP A 311 -5.15 -12.64 -22.46
C TRP A 311 -6.39 -12.18 -21.70
N LEU A 312 -7.19 -11.28 -22.26
CA LEU A 312 -8.46 -10.87 -21.67
C LEU A 312 -9.45 -12.06 -21.59
N ALA A 313 -9.50 -12.90 -22.62
CA ALA A 313 -10.30 -14.13 -22.61
C ALA A 313 -9.85 -15.12 -21.52
N ARG A 314 -8.53 -15.25 -21.30
CA ARG A 314 -7.97 -16.04 -20.19
C ARG A 314 -8.38 -15.48 -18.84
N LEU A 315 -8.29 -14.16 -18.64
CA LEU A 315 -8.73 -13.51 -17.40
C LEU A 315 -10.20 -13.84 -17.12
N ARG A 316 -11.09 -13.65 -18.10
CA ARG A 316 -12.52 -13.93 -17.96
C ARG A 316 -12.79 -15.41 -17.64
N THR A 317 -12.01 -16.31 -18.23
CA THR A 317 -12.11 -17.76 -17.96
C THR A 317 -11.71 -18.09 -16.53
N ALA A 318 -10.59 -17.55 -16.06
CA ALA A 318 -10.10 -17.78 -14.69
C ALA A 318 -11.06 -17.20 -13.63
N LEU A 319 -11.68 -16.04 -13.93
CA LEU A 319 -12.65 -15.39 -13.04
C LEU A 319 -14.07 -15.96 -13.14
N ALA A 320 -14.36 -16.86 -14.09
CA ALA A 320 -15.71 -17.37 -14.32
C ALA A 320 -16.42 -17.91 -13.05
N PRO A 321 -15.74 -18.54 -12.07
CA PRO A 321 -16.38 -18.95 -10.81
C PRO A 321 -16.83 -17.78 -9.94
N LEU A 322 -16.10 -16.65 -9.96
CA LEU A 322 -16.38 -15.45 -9.17
C LEU A 322 -17.43 -14.54 -9.81
N LEU A 323 -17.61 -14.65 -11.13
CA LEU A 323 -18.55 -13.85 -11.91
C LEU A 323 -19.94 -14.50 -12.04
N ARG A 324 -20.18 -15.63 -11.35
CA ARG A 324 -21.51 -16.26 -11.30
C ARG A 324 -22.43 -15.41 -10.42
N PRO A 325 -23.70 -15.21 -10.84
CA PRO A 325 -24.69 -14.48 -10.05
C PRO A 325 -24.99 -15.17 -8.71
#